data_AF-A0A946X115-F1
#
_entry.id   AF-A0A946X115-F1
#
_cell.length_a   1.000
_cell.length_b   1.000
_cell.length_c   1.000
_cell.angle_alpha   90.00
_cell.angle_beta   90.00
_cell.angle_gamma   90.00
#
_symmetry.space_group_name_H-M   'P 1'
#
loop_
_entity.id
_entity.type
_entity.pdbx_description
1 polymer ?
#
loop_
_entity_poly.entity_id
_entity_poly.type
_entity_poly.pdbx_seq_one_letter_code
_entity_poly.pdbx_strand_id
1 'polypeptide(L)'
;MSVVTVLVRGSAFESRRAAEAMRMSVGQTLGDHDVRLVLAEDAVYTLNADARPAMIAGGDVQRPIETLRMLGKAMYAESESLDARDVAELPAGVERIARADLAGMLAESDVVLTW
;
A
#
# COMPACT_ATOMS: atom_id res chain seq x y z
N MET A 1 20.01 -1.99 -9.62
CA MET A 1 18.86 -1.90 -8.70
C MET A 1 17.78 -1.07 -9.37
N SER A 2 16.62 -1.66 -9.63
CA SER A 2 15.46 -0.97 -10.22
C SER A 2 14.47 -0.54 -9.14
N VAL A 3 13.77 0.55 -9.38
CA VAL A 3 12.68 1.05 -8.53
C VAL A 3 11.37 0.42 -8.99
N VAL A 4 10.75 -0.37 -8.12
CA VAL A 4 9.46 -1.03 -8.38
C VAL A 4 8.42 -0.42 -7.45
N THR A 5 7.47 0.32 -8.02
CA THR A 5 6.35 0.88 -7.27
C THR A 5 5.10 0.05 -7.49
N VAL A 6 4.52 -0.47 -6.40
CA VAL A 6 3.24 -1.17 -6.41
C VAL A 6 2.16 -0.19 -5.95
N LEU A 7 1.30 0.22 -6.88
CA LEU A 7 0.18 1.10 -6.62
C LEU A 7 -1.09 0.25 -6.45
N VAL A 8 -1.67 0.28 -5.24
CA VAL A 8 -2.95 -0.36 -4.94
C VAL A 8 -4.01 0.71 -4.77
N ARG A 9 -5.13 0.57 -5.49
CA ARG A 9 -6.23 1.54 -5.45
C ARG A 9 -7.54 0.95 -4.94
N GLY A 10 -7.75 -0.36 -5.16
CA GLY A 10 -8.93 -1.06 -4.70
C GLY A 10 -8.88 -1.41 -3.21
N SER A 11 -10.05 -1.47 -2.58
CA SER A 11 -10.17 -1.97 -1.20
C SER A 11 -9.78 -3.45 -1.11
N ALA A 12 -9.01 -3.79 -0.07
CA ALA A 12 -8.70 -5.18 0.27
C ALA A 12 -9.89 -5.96 0.87
N PHE A 13 -11.02 -5.28 1.11
CA PHE A 13 -12.25 -5.88 1.64
C PHE A 13 -13.27 -6.23 0.55
N GLU A 14 -13.20 -5.55 -0.59
CA GLU A 14 -14.11 -5.81 -1.73
C GLU A 14 -13.56 -6.90 -2.65
N SER A 15 -12.24 -6.97 -2.82
CA SER A 15 -11.62 -7.96 -3.72
C SER A 15 -10.33 -8.53 -3.16
N ARG A 16 -10.02 -9.76 -3.55
CA ARG A 16 -8.73 -10.39 -3.24
C ARG A 16 -7.56 -9.70 -3.92
N ARG A 17 -7.79 -8.91 -4.99
CA ARG A 17 -6.73 -8.34 -5.82
C ARG A 17 -5.80 -7.43 -5.02
N ALA A 18 -6.36 -6.52 -4.22
CA ALA A 18 -5.56 -5.63 -3.39
C ALA A 18 -4.75 -6.41 -2.32
N ALA A 19 -5.34 -7.43 -1.70
CA ALA A 19 -4.64 -8.28 -0.75
C ALA A 19 -3.51 -9.11 -1.40
N GLU A 20 -3.72 -9.62 -2.61
CA GLU A 20 -2.67 -10.30 -3.38
C GLU A 20 -1.58 -9.32 -3.84
N ALA A 21 -1.94 -8.10 -4.24
CA ALA A 21 -0.99 -7.06 -4.64
C ALA A 21 -0.04 -6.71 -3.49
N MET A 22 -0.57 -6.52 -2.28
CA MET A 22 0.23 -6.29 -1.08
C MET A 22 1.15 -7.47 -0.76
N ARG A 23 0.68 -8.72 -0.91
CA ARG A 23 1.52 -9.92 -0.75
C ARG A 23 2.59 -10.04 -1.83
N MET A 24 2.27 -9.67 -3.06
CA MET A 24 3.22 -9.63 -4.17
C MET A 24 4.31 -8.58 -3.89
N SER A 25 3.99 -7.42 -3.31
CA SER A 25 5.00 -6.42 -2.91
C SER A 25 6.06 -7.01 -1.98
N VAL A 26 5.66 -7.88 -1.03
CA VAL A 26 6.60 -8.63 -0.20
C VAL A 26 7.44 -9.58 -1.05
N GLY A 27 6.84 -10.30 -2.00
CA GLY A 27 7.57 -11.17 -2.92
C GLY A 27 8.61 -10.42 -3.76
N GLN A 28 8.33 -9.19 -4.18
CA GLN A 28 9.26 -8.36 -4.95
C GLN A 28 10.54 -8.02 -4.17
N THR A 29 10.51 -8.05 -2.83
CA THR A 29 11.71 -7.78 -2.02
C THR A 29 12.75 -8.90 -2.06
N LEU A 30 12.41 -10.07 -2.64
CA LEU A 30 13.37 -11.15 -2.87
C LEU A 30 14.32 -10.85 -4.05
N GLY A 31 13.94 -9.92 -4.93
CA GLY A 31 14.81 -9.41 -5.99
C GLY A 31 15.69 -8.25 -5.50
N ASP A 32 16.70 -7.89 -6.29
CA ASP A 32 17.56 -6.73 -6.06
C ASP A 32 16.90 -5.43 -6.54
N HIS A 33 15.78 -5.09 -5.89
CA HIS A 33 14.91 -3.95 -6.23
C HIS A 33 14.64 -3.06 -5.01
N ASP A 34 14.48 -1.77 -5.28
CA ASP A 34 13.90 -0.82 -4.33
C ASP A 34 12.37 -0.88 -4.48
N VAL A 35 11.71 -1.54 -3.54
CA VAL A 35 10.25 -1.78 -3.58
C VAL A 35 9.54 -0.71 -2.76
N ARG A 36 8.56 -0.06 -3.40
CA ARG A 36 7.69 0.94 -2.80
C ARG A 36 6.24 0.46 -2.86
N LEU A 37 5.53 0.48 -1.74
CA LEU A 37 4.09 0.23 -1.71
C LEU A 37 3.36 1.59 -1.61
N VAL A 38 2.39 1.83 -2.49
CA VAL A 38 1.52 3.00 -2.41
C VAL A 38 0.07 2.54 -2.30
N LEU A 39 -0.64 3.10 -1.32
CA LEU A 39 -2.08 2.95 -1.14
C LEU A 39 -2.78 4.26 -1.53
N ALA A 40 -3.67 4.21 -2.50
CA ALA A 40 -4.50 5.33 -2.93
C ALA A 40 -5.95 4.88 -3.07
N GLU A 41 -6.87 5.81 -3.32
CA GLU A 41 -8.30 5.56 -3.46
C GLU A 41 -8.84 4.70 -2.29
N ASP A 42 -9.58 3.63 -2.57
CA ASP A 42 -10.19 2.77 -1.54
C ASP A 42 -9.17 1.86 -0.83
N ALA A 43 -7.95 1.73 -1.34
CA ALA A 43 -6.92 0.91 -0.71
C ALA A 43 -6.52 1.44 0.67
N VAL A 44 -6.68 2.74 0.92
CA VAL A 44 -6.34 3.38 2.20
C VAL A 44 -7.21 2.89 3.36
N TYR A 45 -8.39 2.30 3.11
CA TYR A 45 -9.19 1.66 4.15
C TYR A 45 -8.45 0.50 4.84
N THR A 46 -7.45 -0.08 4.15
CA THR A 46 -6.57 -1.09 4.74
C THR A 46 -5.77 -0.53 5.91
N LEU A 47 -5.53 0.77 5.98
CA LEU A 47 -4.76 1.41 7.05
C LEU A 47 -5.60 1.74 8.29
N ASN A 48 -6.93 1.62 8.20
CA ASN A 48 -7.82 1.95 9.30
C ASN A 48 -7.61 0.96 10.47
N ALA A 49 -7.16 1.48 11.61
CA ALA A 49 -6.90 0.71 12.83
C ALA A 49 -8.16 0.03 13.40
N ASP A 50 -9.34 0.58 13.13
CA ASP A 50 -10.63 0.03 13.58
C ASP A 50 -11.18 -1.05 12.63
N ALA A 51 -10.52 -1.28 11.49
CA ALA A 51 -10.95 -2.33 10.57
C ALA A 51 -10.91 -3.70 11.25
N ARG A 52 -12.00 -4.47 11.13
CA ARG A 52 -12.10 -5.85 11.64
C ARG A 52 -12.38 -6.85 10.51
N PRO A 53 -11.39 -7.18 9.66
CA PRO A 53 -11.58 -8.05 8.49
C PRO A 53 -12.11 -9.44 8.85
N ALA A 54 -11.78 -9.92 10.06
CA ALA A 54 -12.26 -11.21 10.58
C ALA A 54 -13.79 -11.34 10.60
N MET A 55 -14.54 -10.22 10.71
CA MET A 55 -16.01 -10.26 10.71
C MET A 55 -16.61 -10.70 9.36
N ILE A 56 -15.83 -10.62 8.27
CA ILE A 56 -16.25 -11.00 6.92
C ILE A 56 -15.42 -12.18 6.37
N ALA A 57 -14.77 -12.95 7.25
CA ALA A 57 -13.76 -13.95 6.86
C ALA A 57 -12.66 -13.38 5.93
N GLY A 58 -12.40 -12.06 6.07
CA GLY A 58 -11.34 -11.37 5.36
C GLY A 58 -9.97 -11.85 5.85
N GLY A 59 -9.03 -11.96 4.92
CA GLY A 59 -7.65 -12.34 5.24
C GLY A 59 -6.91 -11.27 6.04
N ASP A 60 -5.73 -11.63 6.52
CA ASP A 60 -4.84 -10.71 7.21
C ASP A 60 -4.16 -9.76 6.20
N VAL A 61 -4.77 -8.59 6.03
CA VAL A 61 -4.29 -7.52 5.15
C VAL A 61 -3.21 -6.66 5.79
N GLN A 62 -3.00 -6.78 7.10
CA GLN A 62 -1.96 -6.03 7.83
C GLN A 62 -0.60 -6.71 7.73
N ARG A 63 -0.57 -8.04 7.72
CA ARG A 63 0.68 -8.81 7.68
C ARG A 63 1.66 -8.39 6.57
N PRO A 64 1.23 -8.13 5.32
CA PRO A 64 2.15 -7.63 4.30
C PRO A 64 2.75 -6.25 4.64
N ILE A 65 1.95 -5.34 5.20
CA ILE A 65 2.39 -3.99 5.60
C ILE A 65 3.43 -4.11 6.72
N GLU A 66 3.16 -4.92 7.74
CA GLU A 66 4.10 -5.19 8.84
C GLU A 66 5.41 -5.80 8.34
N THR A 67 5.33 -6.73 7.38
CA THR A 67 6.49 -7.39 6.79
C THR A 67 7.35 -6.38 6.01
N LEU A 68 6.73 -5.54 5.17
CA LEU A 68 7.44 -4.49 4.42
C LEU A 68 8.11 -3.49 5.36
N ARG A 69 7.43 -3.11 6.46
CA ARG A 69 8.00 -2.27 7.51
C ARG A 69 9.25 -2.91 8.14
N MET A 70 9.18 -4.19 8.52
CA MET A 70 10.31 -4.91 9.11
C MET A 70 11.52 -5.00 8.16
N LEU A 71 11.25 -5.06 6.85
CA LEU A 71 12.28 -5.06 5.80
C LEU A 71 12.77 -3.65 5.44
N GLY A 72 12.29 -2.60 6.12
CA GLY A 72 12.67 -1.21 5.88
C GLY A 72 12.25 -0.69 4.52
N LYS A 73 11.17 -1.23 3.93
CA LYS A 73 10.66 -0.80 2.62
C LYS A 73 9.77 0.42 2.76
N ALA A 74 9.85 1.32 1.78
CA ALA A 74 9.08 2.55 1.77
C ALA A 74 7.60 2.26 1.48
N MET A 75 6.72 2.86 2.27
CA MET A 75 5.28 2.70 2.13
C MET A 75 4.62 4.07 2.22
N TYR A 76 3.68 4.33 1.32
CA TYR A 76 3.03 5.62 1.19
C TYR A 76 1.51 5.48 1.12
N ALA A 77 0.81 6.51 1.59
CA ALA A 77 -0.64 6.63 1.49
C ALA A 77 -1.02 8.02 0.92
N GLU A 78 -1.85 8.03 -0.12
CA GLU A 78 -2.26 9.27 -0.78
C GLU A 78 -3.11 10.14 0.15
N SER A 79 -2.68 11.39 0.34
CA SER A 79 -3.26 12.34 1.29
C SER A 79 -4.72 12.64 1.01
N GLU A 80 -5.08 12.82 -0.26
CA GLU A 80 -6.42 13.15 -0.72
C GLU A 80 -7.39 11.97 -0.54
N SER A 81 -6.89 10.75 -0.70
CA SER A 81 -7.69 9.54 -0.47
C SER A 81 -7.91 9.26 1.01
N LEU A 82 -6.92 9.53 1.85
CA LEU A 82 -7.05 9.48 3.30
C LEU A 82 -8.10 10.47 3.79
N ASP A 83 -8.02 11.73 3.35
CA ASP A 83 -8.98 12.78 3.72
C ASP A 83 -10.39 12.46 3.26
N ALA A 84 -10.56 12.00 2.01
CA ALA A 84 -11.87 11.67 1.45
C ALA A 84 -12.57 10.49 2.14
N ARG A 85 -11.85 9.73 2.97
CA ARG A 85 -12.31 8.50 3.63
C ARG A 85 -12.20 8.53 5.15
N ASP A 86 -11.88 9.70 5.71
CA ASP A 86 -11.71 9.92 7.14
C ASP A 86 -10.71 8.95 7.81
N VAL A 87 -9.64 8.57 7.10
CA VAL A 87 -8.56 7.73 7.64
C VAL A 87 -7.46 8.63 8.19
N ALA A 88 -7.52 8.92 9.49
CA ALA A 88 -6.63 9.89 10.15
C ALA A 88 -5.33 9.29 10.69
N GLU A 89 -5.37 8.06 11.19
CA GLU A 89 -4.22 7.41 11.82
C GLU A 89 -3.52 6.49 10.84
N LEU A 90 -2.21 6.67 10.69
CA LEU A 90 -1.36 5.83 9.86
C LEU A 90 -0.51 4.92 10.75
N PRO A 91 -0.37 3.63 10.39
CA PRO A 91 0.56 2.76 11.08
C PRO A 91 2.01 3.24 10.88
N ALA A 92 2.87 2.97 11.85
CA ALA A 92 4.27 3.37 11.78
C ALA A 92 4.95 2.85 10.50
N GLY A 93 5.71 3.72 9.83
CA GLY A 93 6.41 3.41 8.58
C GLY A 93 5.58 3.60 7.31
N VAL A 94 4.32 4.04 7.42
CA VAL A 94 3.53 4.51 6.28
C VAL A 94 3.53 6.03 6.26
N GLU A 95 4.05 6.61 5.19
CA GLU A 95 4.16 8.06 5.00
C GLU A 95 2.98 8.62 4.22
N ARG A 96 2.50 9.80 4.59
CA ARG A 96 1.48 10.52 3.84
C ARG A 96 2.12 11.26 2.67
N ILE A 97 1.58 11.11 1.47
CA ILE A 97 2.09 11.76 0.25
C ILE A 97 0.96 12.44 -0.54
N ALA A 98 1.20 13.63 -1.10
CA ALA A 98 0.20 14.29 -1.94
C ALA A 98 0.06 13.60 -3.30
N ARG A 99 -1.11 13.71 -3.95
CA ARG A 99 -1.35 13.14 -5.28
C ARG A 99 -0.35 13.64 -6.32
N ALA A 100 0.03 14.91 -6.25
CA ALA A 100 1.02 15.50 -7.14
C ALA A 100 2.41 14.83 -6.98
N ASP A 101 2.82 14.60 -5.73
CA ASP A 101 4.11 13.95 -5.43
C ASP A 101 4.07 12.46 -5.77
N LEU A 102 2.93 11.80 -5.59
CA LEU A 102 2.70 10.43 -6.06
C LEU A 102 2.89 10.35 -7.59
N ALA A 103 2.32 11.29 -8.35
CA ALA A 103 2.51 11.31 -9.80
C ALA A 103 3.99 11.44 -10.19
N GLY A 104 4.75 12.27 -9.48
CA GLY A 104 6.21 12.37 -9.63
C GLY A 104 6.92 11.04 -9.33
N MET A 105 6.64 10.43 -8.19
CA MET A 105 7.20 9.13 -7.79
C MET A 105 6.93 8.03 -8.82
N LEU A 106 5.72 7.98 -9.37
CA LEU A 106 5.36 7.00 -10.40
C LEU A 106 6.15 7.23 -11.69
N ALA A 107 6.38 8.49 -12.09
CA ALA A 107 7.16 8.83 -13.27
C ALA A 107 8.66 8.51 -13.11
N GLU A 108 9.18 8.53 -11.88
CA GLU A 108 10.57 8.17 -11.55
C GLU A 108 10.80 6.67 -11.36
N SER A 109 9.72 5.86 -11.34
CA SER A 109 9.82 4.41 -11.14
C SER A 109 10.21 3.71 -12.44
N ASP A 110 11.13 2.74 -12.38
CA ASP A 110 11.48 1.90 -13.53
C ASP A 110 10.31 0.99 -13.92
N VAL A 111 9.56 0.52 -12.92
CA VAL A 111 8.37 -0.33 -13.10
C VAL A 111 7.27 0.13 -12.15
N VAL A 112 6.06 0.26 -12.70
CA VAL A 112 4.84 0.49 -11.92
C VAL A 112 3.90 -0.71 -12.08
N LEU A 113 3.55 -1.35 -10.96
CA LEU A 113 2.57 -2.43 -10.92
C LEU A 113 1.26 -1.87 -10.34
N THR A 114 0.22 -1.77 -11.17
CA THR A 114 -1.06 -1.15 -10.79
C THR A 114 -2.12 -2.20 -10.47
N TRP A 115 -2.78 -2.05 -9.32
CA TRP A 115 -3.77 -3.01 -8.79
C TRP A 115 -5.05 -2.35 -8.27
#